data_AF-A0A9D3RS11-F1
#
_entry.id   AF-A0A9D3RS11-F1
#
_cell.length_a   1.000
_cell.length_b   1.000
_cell.length_c   1.000
_cell.angle_alpha   90.00
_cell.angle_beta   90.00
_cell.angle_gamma   90.00
#
_symmetry.space_group_name_H-M   'P 1'
#
loop_
_entity.id
_entity.type
_entity.pdbx_description
1 polymer ?
#
loop_
_entity_poly.entity_id
_entity_poly.type
_entity_poly.pdbx_seq_one_letter_code
_entity_poly.pdbx_strand_id
1 'polypeptide(L)'
;SLHRLGWCKLTEGCCDVLASVLRSPHSELSDLELRDNELQDSGVRALSAGLEDPHCKLHRMGLSGCRVTQRGCDSLASALCSNPSYLRELDLRYN
;
A
#
# COMPACT_ATOMS: atom_id res chain seq x y z
N SER A 1 -3.77 14.43 -0.56
CA SER A 1 -4.64 14.37 -1.76
C SER A 1 -5.03 12.92 -2.03
N LEU A 2 -6.21 12.67 -2.60
CA LEU A 2 -6.67 11.31 -2.92
C LEU A 2 -6.19 10.87 -4.30
N HIS A 3 -5.31 9.87 -4.35
CA HIS A 3 -4.82 9.29 -5.61
C HIS A 3 -5.52 7.97 -5.89
N ARG A 4 -6.42 7.97 -6.88
CA ARG A 4 -7.15 6.79 -7.34
C ARG A 4 -6.45 6.19 -8.55
N LEU A 5 -5.86 5.02 -8.35
CA LEU A 5 -5.19 4.21 -9.38
C LEU A 5 -5.86 2.82 -9.53
N GLY A 6 -7.11 2.70 -9.09
CA GLY A 6 -7.87 1.46 -9.26
C GLY A 6 -8.19 1.20 -10.74
N TRP A 7 -8.22 -0.08 -11.13
CA TRP A 7 -8.52 -0.52 -12.50
C TRP A 7 -7.53 -0.01 -13.55
N CYS A 8 -6.31 0.33 -13.14
CA CYS A 8 -5.26 0.83 -14.05
C CYS A 8 -4.40 -0.29 -14.65
N LYS A 9 -4.73 -1.56 -14.39
CA LYS A 9 -3.90 -2.74 -14.76
C LYS A 9 -2.49 -2.65 -14.19
N LEU A 10 -2.35 -2.09 -12.98
CA LEU A 10 -1.08 -2.10 -12.28
C LEU A 10 -0.72 -3.55 -11.93
N THR A 11 0.57 -3.83 -12.03
CA THR A 11 1.19 -5.11 -11.64
C THR A 11 2.17 -4.85 -10.50
N GLU A 12 2.75 -5.92 -9.92
CA GLU A 12 3.74 -5.78 -8.85
C GLU A 12 4.91 -4.84 -9.19
N GLY A 13 5.28 -4.70 -10.47
CA GLY A 13 6.40 -3.86 -10.91
C GLY A 13 6.19 -2.35 -10.67
N CYS A 14 4.94 -1.91 -10.50
CA CYS A 14 4.64 -0.52 -10.18
C CYS A 14 4.75 -0.21 -8.68
N CYS A 15 4.75 -1.24 -7.82
CA CYS A 15 4.72 -1.06 -6.37
C CYS A 15 6.03 -0.51 -5.81
N ASP A 16 7.17 -0.74 -6.46
CA ASP A 16 8.45 -0.14 -6.04
C ASP A 16 8.44 1.38 -6.18
N VAL A 17 7.84 1.88 -7.28
CA VAL A 17 7.66 3.30 -7.52
C VAL A 17 6.72 3.90 -6.47
N LEU A 18 5.57 3.27 -6.23
CA LEU A 18 4.63 3.72 -5.19
C LEU A 18 5.27 3.68 -3.80
N ALA A 19 6.04 2.65 -3.48
CA ALA A 19 6.76 2.54 -2.22
C ALA A 19 7.78 3.68 -2.07
N SER A 20 8.50 4.06 -3.13
CA SER A 20 9.40 5.23 -3.09
C SER A 20 8.66 6.54 -2.83
N VAL A 21 7.43 6.69 -3.33
CA VAL A 21 6.57 7.83 -3.04
C VAL A 21 6.14 7.83 -1.57
N LEU A 22 5.83 6.66 -0.99
CA LEU A 22 5.46 6.54 0.42
C LEU A 22 6.61 6.91 1.36
N ARG A 23 7.86 6.57 1.01
CA ARG A 23 9.07 6.90 1.80
C ARG A 23 9.52 8.35 1.67
N SER A 24 9.05 9.06 0.65
CA SER A 24 9.53 10.42 0.39
C SER A 24 9.02 11.38 1.47
N PRO A 25 9.90 12.10 2.20
CA PRO A 25 9.48 13.05 3.23
C PRO A 25 8.71 14.26 2.66
N HIS A 26 8.87 14.51 1.36
CA HIS A 26 8.16 15.54 0.61
C HIS A 26 6.81 15.05 0.06
N SER A 27 6.46 13.79 0.29
CA SER A 27 5.18 13.25 -0.11
C SER A 27 4.07 13.81 0.78
N GLU A 28 3.04 14.31 0.12
CA GLU A 28 1.78 14.75 0.72
C GLU A 28 0.64 13.74 0.41
N LEU A 29 1.03 12.52 0.05
CA LEU A 29 0.11 11.42 -0.23
C LEU A 29 -0.54 10.95 1.08
N SER A 30 -1.83 11.24 1.22
CA SER A 30 -2.63 10.87 2.39
C SER A 30 -3.51 9.65 2.12
N ASP A 31 -3.87 9.40 0.86
CA ASP A 31 -4.80 8.33 0.50
C ASP A 31 -4.38 7.69 -0.83
N LEU A 32 -4.27 6.37 -0.83
CA LEU A 32 -3.85 5.56 -1.98
C LEU A 32 -4.88 4.46 -2.25
N GLU A 33 -5.58 4.55 -3.38
CA GLU A 33 -6.61 3.59 -3.78
C GLU A 33 -6.12 2.78 -4.99
N LEU A 34 -5.90 1.48 -4.78
CA LEU A 34 -5.32 0.55 -5.76
C LEU A 34 -6.26 -0.61 -6.10
N ARG A 35 -7.53 -0.57 -5.69
CA ARG A 35 -8.49 -1.66 -5.92
C ARG A 35 -8.49 -2.23 -7.34
N ASP A 36 -8.70 -3.55 -7.41
CA ASP A 36 -8.83 -4.35 -8.63
C ASP A 36 -7.60 -4.22 -9.56
N ASN A 37 -6.39 -4.24 -8.99
CA ASN A 37 -5.12 -4.35 -9.71
C ASN A 37 -4.39 -5.66 -9.35
N GLU A 38 -3.59 -6.22 -10.24
CA GLU A 38 -2.93 -7.52 -10.01
C GLU A 38 -1.61 -7.35 -9.24
N LEU A 39 -1.66 -6.79 -8.04
CA LEU A 39 -0.47 -6.46 -7.25
C LEU A 39 0.19 -7.68 -6.62
N GLN A 40 -0.61 -8.68 -6.23
CA GLN A 40 -0.15 -9.92 -5.57
C GLN A 40 0.64 -9.65 -4.28
N ASP A 41 1.15 -10.71 -3.65
CA ASP A 41 1.94 -10.60 -2.42
C ASP A 41 3.26 -9.83 -2.62
N SER A 42 3.88 -9.94 -3.80
CA SER A 42 5.13 -9.25 -4.12
C SER A 42 4.95 -7.73 -4.16
N GLY A 43 3.90 -7.26 -4.84
CA GLY A 43 3.56 -5.84 -4.87
C GLY A 43 3.18 -5.30 -3.49
N VAL A 44 2.40 -6.06 -2.71
CA VAL A 44 2.06 -5.67 -1.33
C VAL A 44 3.31 -5.59 -0.45
N ARG A 45 4.25 -6.54 -0.57
CA ARG A 45 5.50 -6.49 0.19
C ARG A 45 6.32 -5.22 -0.11
N ALA A 46 6.38 -4.80 -1.37
CA ALA A 46 7.03 -3.54 -1.73
C ALA A 46 6.32 -2.34 -1.09
N LEU A 47 4.98 -2.30 -1.11
CA LEU A 47 4.19 -1.26 -0.45
C LEU A 47 4.40 -1.27 1.07
N SER A 48 4.45 -2.43 1.71
CA SER A 48 4.74 -2.60 3.14
C SER A 48 6.07 -1.96 3.53
N ALA A 49 7.13 -2.16 2.75
CA ALA A 49 8.42 -1.51 2.97
C ALA A 49 8.34 0.03 2.86
N GLY A 50 7.36 0.56 2.12
CA GLY A 50 7.05 1.99 2.09
C GLY A 50 6.29 2.46 3.34
N LEU A 51 5.40 1.63 3.90
CA LEU A 51 4.63 1.93 5.12
C LEU A 51 5.46 1.87 6.40
N GLU A 52 6.51 1.04 6.42
CA GLU A 52 7.48 0.95 7.51
C GLU A 52 8.28 2.24 7.71
N ASP A 53 8.36 3.07 6.68
CA ASP A 53 9.16 4.30 6.74
C ASP A 53 8.50 5.35 7.66
N PRO A 54 9.26 5.94 8.61
CA PRO A 54 8.72 6.92 9.56
C PRO A 54 8.20 8.19 8.89
N HIS A 55 8.59 8.47 7.64
CA HIS A 55 8.08 9.61 6.88
C HIS A 55 6.76 9.32 6.15
N CYS A 56 6.28 8.08 6.16
CA CYS A 56 5.02 7.73 5.52
C CYS A 56 3.83 8.38 6.25
N LYS A 57 3.13 9.29 5.58
CA LYS A 57 1.95 10.01 6.10
C LYS A 57 0.62 9.43 5.60
N LEU A 58 0.61 8.19 5.12
CA LEU A 58 -0.58 7.61 4.51
C LEU A 58 -1.65 7.30 5.57
N HIS A 59 -2.86 7.79 5.36
CA HIS A 59 -4.02 7.61 6.25
C HIS A 59 -4.99 6.54 5.74
N ARG A 60 -5.12 6.39 4.42
CA ARG A 60 -6.01 5.40 3.79
C ARG A 60 -5.28 4.60 2.72
N MET A 61 -5.45 3.29 2.74
CA MET A 61 -4.99 2.39 1.69
C MET A 61 -6.12 1.45 1.24
N GLY A 62 -6.42 1.45 -0.06
CA GLY A 62 -7.36 0.53 -0.69
C GLY A 62 -6.63 -0.53 -1.51
N LEU A 63 -6.79 -1.80 -1.14
CA LEU A 63 -6.20 -2.96 -1.80
C LEU A 63 -7.26 -4.01 -2.17
N SER A 64 -8.55 -3.63 -2.18
CA SER A 64 -9.63 -4.55 -2.50
C SER A 64 -9.41 -5.23 -3.85
N GLY A 65 -9.59 -6.55 -3.97
CA GLY A 65 -9.45 -7.25 -5.25
C GLY A 65 -8.04 -7.28 -5.84
N CYS A 66 -6.99 -7.17 -5.01
CA CYS A 66 -5.59 -7.09 -5.47
C CYS A 66 -4.83 -8.42 -5.51
N ARG A 67 -5.52 -9.56 -5.32
CA ARG A 67 -4.95 -10.91 -5.23
C ARG A 67 -3.95 -11.08 -4.07
N VAL A 68 -4.24 -10.45 -2.94
CA VAL A 68 -3.41 -10.51 -1.72
C VAL A 68 -3.72 -11.78 -0.95
N THR A 69 -2.70 -12.59 -0.66
CA THR A 69 -2.85 -13.78 0.19
C THR A 69 -2.44 -13.50 1.63
N GLN A 70 -2.47 -14.53 2.48
CA GLN A 70 -1.97 -14.44 3.86
C GLN A 70 -0.55 -13.86 3.93
N ARG A 71 0.34 -14.18 2.98
CA ARG A 71 1.73 -13.69 3.01
C ARG A 71 1.82 -12.18 2.79
N GLY A 72 0.97 -11.63 1.92
CA GLY A 72 0.85 -10.19 1.75
C GLY A 72 0.28 -9.52 3.00
N CYS A 73 -0.75 -10.11 3.60
CA CYS A 73 -1.32 -9.64 4.86
C CYS A 73 -0.30 -9.65 6.02
N ASP A 74 0.52 -10.69 6.13
CA ASP A 74 1.59 -10.77 7.14
C ASP A 74 2.61 -9.64 6.96
N SER A 75 2.95 -9.32 5.70
CA SER A 75 3.84 -8.21 5.37
C SER A 75 3.24 -6.85 5.75
N LEU A 76 1.93 -6.65 5.52
CA LEU A 76 1.23 -5.44 5.96
C LEU A 76 1.15 -5.35 7.49
N ALA A 77 0.83 -6.44 8.17
CA ALA A 77 0.75 -6.48 9.63
C ALA A 77 2.10 -6.15 10.28
N SER A 78 3.20 -6.71 9.77
CA SER A 78 4.56 -6.37 10.22
C SER A 78 4.82 -4.87 10.10
N ALA A 79 4.55 -4.30 8.91
CA ALA A 79 4.78 -2.88 8.66
C ALA A 79 4.00 -1.95 9.61
N LEU A 80 2.73 -2.28 9.85
CA LEU A 80 1.86 -1.51 10.73
C LEU A 80 2.24 -1.62 12.22
N CYS A 81 2.93 -2.68 12.61
CA CYS A 81 3.46 -2.85 13.97
C CYS A 81 4.81 -2.15 14.18
N SER A 82 5.63 -2.02 13.12
CA SER A 82 6.99 -1.46 13.20
C SER A 82 7.05 0.07 13.27
N ASN A 83 6.07 0.76 12.68
CA ASN A 83 5.99 2.21 12.65
C ASN A 83 4.66 2.65 13.28
N PRO A 84 4.59 3.68 14.15
CA PRO A 84 3.32 4.29 14.54
C PRO A 84 2.61 4.86 13.31
N SER A 85 1.90 3.98 12.61
CA SER A 85 1.33 4.28 11.31
C SER A 85 0.26 5.36 11.43
N TYR A 86 0.28 6.32 10.52
CA TYR A 86 -0.83 7.25 10.31
C TYR A 86 -2.03 6.56 9.66
N LEU A 87 -1.88 5.30 9.21
CA LEU A 87 -2.96 4.56 8.59
C LEU A 87 -4.11 4.38 9.58
N ARG A 88 -5.31 4.77 9.14
CA ARG A 88 -6.56 4.65 9.87
C ARG A 88 -7.56 3.76 9.14
N GLU A 89 -7.43 3.66 7.82
CA GLU A 89 -8.32 2.87 6.99
C GLU A 89 -7.50 1.98 6.03
N LEU A 90 -7.75 0.67 6.12
CA LEU A 90 -7.20 -0.35 5.23
C LEU A 90 -8.34 -1.20 4.68
N ASP A 91 -8.54 -1.20 3.37
CA ASP A 91 -9.54 -2.04 2.70
C ASP A 91 -8.89 -3.20 1.96
N LEU A 92 -9.14 -4.42 2.47
CA LEU A 92 -8.64 -5.68 1.90
C LEU A 92 -9.78 -6.58 1.37
N ARG A 93 -10.99 -6.05 1.17
CA ARG A 93 -12.12 -6.86 0.69
C ARG A 93 -11.82 -7.56 -0.64
N TYR A 94 -12.46 -8.70 -0.89
CA TYR A 94 -12.36 -9.42 -2.16
C TYR A 94 -10.92 -9.81 -2.58
N ASN A 95 -10.01 -9.99 -1.62
CA ASN A 95 -8.70 -10.60 -1.82
C ASN A 95 -8.70 -12.09 -1.52
#